data_AF-A0A4V4HRK9-F1
#
_entry.id   AF-A0A4V4HRK9-F1
#
_cell.length_a   1.000
_cell.length_b   1.000
_cell.length_c   1.000
_cell.angle_alpha   90.00
_cell.angle_beta   90.00
_cell.angle_gamma   90.00
#
_symmetry.space_group_name_H-M   'P 1'
#
loop_
_entity.id
_entity.type
_entity.pdbx_description
1 polymer ?
#
loop_
_entity_poly.entity_id
_entity_poly.type
_entity_poly.pdbx_seq_one_letter_code
_entity_poly.pdbx_strand_id
1 'polypeptide(L)'
;MAEVLFYHLTESKLEDALPPLLEKSVERGWKVAVQTRDAERRDALDAHLWTYREESFLPHGTDEGASPDRQPVLLTVEQDNQNSASVRFLVDGAEPPADLAYDRIVFVFDGYDTEQVEGARAQWKRLKGEGHSLTYWQQTPEGRWEKKA
;
A
#
# COMPACT_ATOMS: atom_id res chain seq x y z
N MET A 1 3.90 -9.74 -15.35
CA MET A 1 3.36 -8.36 -15.30
C MET A 1 2.55 -8.28 -14.03
N ALA A 2 2.81 -7.27 -13.20
CA ALA A 2 2.14 -7.13 -11.90
C ALA A 2 0.62 -7.04 -12.05
N GLU A 3 -0.11 -7.65 -11.13
CA GLU A 3 -1.53 -7.33 -10.91
C GLU A 3 -1.60 -5.98 -10.20
N VAL A 4 -2.38 -5.03 -10.72
CA VAL A 4 -2.51 -3.70 -10.11
C VAL A 4 -3.89 -3.54 -9.49
N LEU A 5 -3.93 -3.22 -8.20
CA LEU A 5 -5.15 -3.03 -7.44
C LEU A 5 -5.25 -1.60 -6.95
N PHE A 6 -6.45 -1.06 -6.99
CA PHE A 6 -6.81 0.27 -6.49
C PHE A 6 -7.84 0.08 -5.37
N TYR A 7 -7.49 0.46 -4.15
CA TYR A 7 -8.34 0.45 -2.97
C TYR A 7 -8.72 1.88 -2.61
N HIS A 8 -10.00 2.18 -2.76
CA HIS A 8 -10.56 3.49 -2.45
C HIS A 8 -11.24 3.47 -1.09
N LEU A 9 -10.66 4.23 -0.18
CA LEU A 9 -11.16 4.42 1.18
C LEU A 9 -12.28 5.45 1.16
N THR A 10 -13.51 5.02 1.42
CA THR A 10 -14.68 5.92 1.49
C THR A 10 -15.35 5.92 2.86
N GLU A 11 -15.02 4.95 3.71
CA GLU A 11 -15.65 4.75 5.03
C GLU A 11 -14.65 4.68 6.19
N SER A 12 -13.37 4.39 5.92
CA SER A 12 -12.34 4.30 6.96
C SER A 12 -11.08 5.08 6.57
N LYS A 13 -10.25 5.37 7.57
CA LYS A 13 -8.93 5.94 7.32
C LYS A 13 -7.94 4.88 6.84
N LEU A 14 -6.80 5.33 6.33
CA LEU A 14 -5.71 4.47 5.90
C LEU A 14 -5.19 3.62 7.06
N GLU A 15 -5.02 4.24 8.22
CA GLU A 15 -4.52 3.65 9.46
C GLU A 15 -5.39 2.47 9.94
N ASP A 16 -6.68 2.50 9.64
CA ASP A 16 -7.61 1.42 9.99
C ASP A 16 -7.65 0.32 8.91
N ALA A 17 -7.58 0.71 7.64
CA ALA A 17 -7.76 -0.20 6.51
C ALA A 17 -6.49 -0.96 6.11
N LEU A 18 -5.32 -0.34 6.26
CA LEU A 18 -4.04 -0.88 5.80
C LEU A 18 -3.57 -2.09 6.62
N PRO A 19 -3.61 -2.09 7.97
CA PRO A 19 -3.04 -3.19 8.76
C PRO A 19 -3.66 -4.56 8.40
N PRO A 20 -4.99 -4.73 8.26
CA PRO A 20 -5.57 -6.01 7.84
C PRO A 20 -5.16 -6.47 6.44
N LEU A 21 -4.80 -5.55 5.53
CA LEU A 21 -4.29 -5.90 4.20
C LEU A 21 -2.84 -6.39 4.27
N LEU A 22 -2.03 -5.77 5.14
CA LEU A 22 -0.64 -6.17 5.39
C LEU A 22 -0.58 -7.52 6.11
N GLU A 23 -1.38 -7.73 7.15
CA GLU A 23 -1.52 -9.02 7.86
C GLU A 23 -1.79 -10.15 6.87
N LYS A 24 -2.82 -10.00 6.02
CA LYS A 24 -3.17 -11.01 5.01
C LYS A 24 -2.05 -11.26 4.00
N SER A 25 -1.22 -10.27 3.71
CA SER A 25 -0.08 -10.42 2.79
C SER A 25 1.03 -11.24 3.44
N VAL A 26 1.36 -10.94 4.70
CA VAL A 26 2.34 -11.68 5.49
C VAL A 26 1.87 -13.12 5.78
N GLU A 27 0.59 -13.32 6.09
CA GLU A 27 -0.02 -14.65 6.27
C GLU A 27 0.11 -15.55 5.02
N ARG A 28 0.14 -14.94 3.83
CA ARG A 28 0.38 -15.63 2.56
C ARG A 28 1.86 -15.89 2.27
N GLY A 29 2.75 -15.47 3.17
CA GLY A 29 4.20 -15.57 3.01
C GLY A 29 4.81 -14.52 2.09
N TRP A 30 4.08 -13.44 1.76
CA TRP A 30 4.62 -12.38 0.92
C TRP A 30 5.44 -11.38 1.75
N LYS A 31 6.56 -10.94 1.17
CA LYS A 31 7.24 -9.72 1.60
C LYS A 31 6.57 -8.50 0.98
N VAL A 32 6.42 -7.45 1.76
CA VAL A 32 5.71 -6.24 1.41
C VAL A 32 6.62 -5.02 1.53
N ALA A 33 6.54 -4.12 0.56
CA ALA A 33 7.05 -2.75 0.68
C ALA A 33 5.85 -1.80 0.74
N VAL A 34 5.79 -0.92 1.74
CA VAL A 34 4.80 0.13 1.87
C VAL A 34 5.51 1.45 1.62
N GLN A 35 5.18 2.12 0.53
CA GLN A 35 5.77 3.39 0.15
C GLN A 35 4.83 4.53 0.56
N THR A 36 5.33 5.43 1.41
CA THR A 36 4.68 6.70 1.75
C THR A 36 5.25 7.83 0.89
N ARG A 37 4.59 8.99 0.89
CA ARG A 37 5.04 10.16 0.13
C ARG A 37 6.28 10.82 0.72
N ASP A 38 6.40 10.79 2.04
CA ASP A 38 7.47 11.45 2.80
C ASP A 38 7.73 10.73 4.14
N ALA A 39 8.84 11.11 4.79
CA ALA A 39 9.35 10.45 5.99
C ALA A 39 8.44 10.70 7.20
N GLU A 40 7.79 11.86 7.27
CA GLU A 40 6.83 12.15 8.34
C GLU A 40 5.66 11.15 8.31
N ARG A 41 5.14 10.85 7.12
CA ARG A 41 4.09 9.82 6.94
C ARG A 41 4.60 8.41 7.24
N ARG A 42 5.83 8.08 6.80
CA ARG A 42 6.47 6.78 7.10
C ARG A 42 6.54 6.54 8.60
N ASP A 43 7.04 7.51 9.35
CA ASP A 43 7.29 7.38 10.80
C ASP A 43 5.98 7.38 11.60
N ALA A 44 4.99 8.16 11.17
CA ALA A 44 3.65 8.11 11.74
C ALA A 44 3.00 6.73 11.54
N LEU A 45 3.17 6.14 10.35
CA LEU A 45 2.66 4.80 10.06
C LEU A 45 3.39 3.72 10.86
N ASP A 46 4.72 3.81 11.01
CA ASP A 46 5.52 2.90 11.86
C ASP A 46 5.00 2.88 13.30
N ALA A 47 4.83 4.06 13.92
CA ALA A 47 4.31 4.16 15.28
C ALA A 47 2.89 3.57 15.42
N HIS A 48 2.03 3.81 14.42
CA HIS A 48 0.67 3.29 14.40
C HIS A 48 0.63 1.76 14.26
N LEU A 49 1.45 1.17 13.37
CA LEU A 49 1.47 -0.27 13.14
C LEU A 49 1.94 -1.08 14.36
N TRP A 50 2.62 -0.46 15.32
CA TRP A 50 2.93 -1.09 16.61
C TRP A 50 1.78 -1.09 17.62
N THR A 51 0.77 -0.25 17.43
CA THR A 51 -0.26 0.03 18.45
C THR A 51 -1.70 -0.12 17.97
N TYR A 52 -1.93 -0.40 16.68
CA TYR A 52 -3.27 -0.44 16.07
C TYR A 52 -4.21 -1.52 16.68
N ARG A 53 -3.67 -2.58 17.29
CA ARG A 53 -4.44 -3.60 18.01
C ARG A 53 -3.57 -4.24 19.09
N GLU A 54 -4.05 -4.32 20.33
CA GLU A 54 -3.25 -4.80 21.48
C GLU A 54 -2.67 -6.21 21.29
N GLU A 55 -3.37 -7.09 20.57
CA GLU A 55 -2.97 -8.48 20.32
C GLU A 55 -2.48 -8.72 18.88
N SER A 56 -2.19 -7.68 18.10
CA SER A 56 -1.55 -7.87 16.79
C SER A 56 -0.03 -7.91 16.87
N PHE A 57 0.58 -8.67 15.97
CA PHE A 57 2.00 -8.60 15.72
C PHE A 57 2.23 -8.60 14.21
N LEU A 58 2.49 -7.41 13.66
CA LEU A 58 2.87 -7.24 12.27
C LEU A 58 4.37 -6.91 12.23
N PRO A 59 5.26 -7.87 11.90
CA PRO A 59 6.70 -7.61 11.89
C PRO A 59 7.05 -6.64 10.75
N HIS A 60 7.41 -5.42 11.12
CA HIS A 60 7.75 -4.35 10.18
C HIS A 60 8.96 -3.55 10.66
N GLY A 61 9.53 -2.76 9.75
CA GLY A 61 10.55 -1.75 10.05
C GLY A 61 10.69 -0.76 8.90
N THR A 62 11.49 0.28 9.11
CA THR A 62 11.68 1.36 8.13
C THR A 62 12.95 1.16 7.29
N ASP A 63 13.03 1.91 6.19
CA ASP A 63 14.23 2.04 5.32
C ASP A 63 15.42 2.73 6.01
N GLU A 64 15.18 3.49 7.09
CA GLU A 64 16.23 4.04 7.96
C GLU A 64 16.68 3.08 9.07
N GLY A 65 16.01 1.95 9.22
CA GLY A 65 16.32 0.93 10.22
C GLY A 65 17.62 0.17 9.95
N ALA A 66 18.05 -0.64 10.93
CA ALA A 66 19.34 -1.34 10.86
C ALA A 66 19.40 -2.49 9.83
N SER A 67 18.27 -2.99 9.33
CA SER A 67 18.21 -4.14 8.40
C SER A 67 16.97 -4.08 7.52
N PRO A 68 16.84 -3.07 6.64
CA PRO A 68 15.64 -2.88 5.81
C PRO A 68 15.40 -4.06 4.85
N ASP A 69 16.47 -4.71 4.37
CA ASP A 69 16.44 -5.87 3.48
C ASP A 69 15.75 -7.12 4.09
N ARG A 70 15.72 -7.19 5.43
CA ARG A 70 15.19 -8.33 6.19
C ARG A 70 13.74 -8.16 6.62
N GLN A 71 13.16 -6.97 6.45
CA GLN A 71 11.83 -6.69 6.97
C GLN A 71 10.75 -7.42 6.15
N PRO A 72 9.86 -8.21 6.79
CA PRO A 72 8.70 -8.80 6.11
C PRO A 72 7.78 -7.72 5.55
N VAL A 73 7.62 -6.62 6.29
CA VAL A 73 6.98 -5.38 5.83
C VAL A 73 7.99 -4.25 5.99
N LEU A 74 8.43 -3.68 4.87
CA LEU A 74 9.32 -2.51 4.85
C LEU A 74 8.50 -1.24 4.62
N LEU A 75 8.61 -0.27 5.52
CA LEU A 75 8.07 1.08 5.33
C LEU A 75 9.16 1.97 4.73
N THR A 76 8.85 2.66 3.64
CA THR A 76 9.87 3.41 2.90
C THR A 76 9.33 4.64 2.21
N VAL A 77 10.19 5.61 1.93
CA VAL A 77 9.92 6.73 1.01
C VAL A 77 10.59 6.53 -0.35
N GLU A 78 11.50 5.57 -0.45
CA GLU A 78 12.31 5.29 -1.62
C GLU A 78 11.56 4.41 -2.63
N GLN A 79 11.94 4.45 -3.90
CA GLN A 79 11.37 3.60 -4.94
C GLN A 79 12.11 2.26 -5.11
N ASP A 80 13.25 2.06 -4.46
CA ASP A 80 14.01 0.81 -4.55
C ASP A 80 13.33 -0.35 -3.81
N ASN A 81 13.42 -1.56 -4.35
CA ASN A 81 12.86 -2.77 -3.73
C ASN A 81 13.85 -3.42 -2.74
N GLN A 82 14.20 -2.70 -1.67
CA GLN A 82 15.29 -3.11 -0.75
C GLN A 82 15.06 -4.46 -0.07
N ASN A 83 13.82 -4.78 0.33
CA ASN A 83 13.50 -6.05 1.00
C ASN A 83 13.14 -7.19 0.04
N SER A 84 13.25 -6.97 -1.28
CA SER A 84 12.81 -7.92 -2.30
C SER A 84 11.33 -8.30 -2.12
N ALA A 85 10.47 -7.30 -1.91
CA ALA A 85 9.03 -7.48 -1.77
C ALA A 85 8.40 -8.01 -3.06
N SER A 86 7.44 -8.92 -2.89
CA SER A 86 6.54 -9.38 -3.96
C SER A 86 5.37 -8.43 -4.16
N VAL A 87 4.96 -7.72 -3.09
CA VAL A 87 3.82 -6.81 -3.11
C VAL A 87 4.26 -5.42 -2.70
N ARG A 88 3.85 -4.40 -3.46
CA ARG A 88 4.07 -3.01 -3.09
C ARG A 88 2.75 -2.30 -2.81
N PHE A 89 2.64 -1.66 -1.66
CA PHE A 89 1.58 -0.73 -1.33
C PHE A 89 2.07 0.71 -1.55
N LEU A 90 1.26 1.52 -2.22
CA LEU A 90 1.49 2.94 -2.44
C LEU A 90 0.38 3.66 -1.69
N VAL A 91 0.76 4.47 -0.71
CA VAL A 91 -0.16 5.17 0.19
C VAL A 91 0.16 6.66 0.23
N ASP A 92 -0.78 7.48 0.74
CA ASP A 92 -0.61 8.93 0.87
C ASP A 92 -0.23 9.65 -0.44
N GLY A 93 -0.68 9.11 -1.58
CA GLY A 93 -0.36 9.66 -2.90
C GLY A 93 1.07 9.36 -3.38
N ALA A 94 1.79 8.40 -2.78
CA ALA A 94 3.12 8.00 -3.23
C ALA A 94 3.15 7.58 -4.71
N GLU A 95 4.15 8.06 -5.45
CA GLU A 95 4.35 7.69 -6.84
C GLU A 95 4.98 6.31 -6.98
N PRO A 96 4.46 5.44 -7.87
CA PRO A 96 4.98 4.09 -8.01
C PRO A 96 6.34 4.09 -8.75
N PRO A 97 7.19 3.08 -8.52
CA PRO A 97 8.40 2.86 -9.32
C PRO A 97 8.05 2.62 -10.80
N ALA A 98 8.95 3.01 -11.71
CA ALA A 98 8.69 2.96 -13.14
C ALA A 98 8.53 1.54 -13.72
N ASP A 99 9.26 0.56 -13.20
CA ASP A 99 9.32 -0.81 -13.76
C ASP A 99 8.21 -1.73 -13.26
N LEU A 100 7.57 -1.39 -12.13
CA LEU A 100 6.52 -2.18 -11.46
C LEU A 100 6.89 -3.67 -11.36
N ALA A 101 8.15 -3.97 -11.09
CA ALA A 101 8.70 -5.33 -11.04
C ALA A 101 8.28 -6.10 -9.76
N TYR A 102 6.97 -6.30 -9.62
CA TYR A 102 6.31 -6.94 -8.47
C TYR A 102 5.29 -7.97 -8.96
N ASP A 103 4.90 -8.89 -8.07
CA ASP A 103 3.74 -9.75 -8.33
C ASP A 103 2.46 -8.91 -8.26
N ARG A 104 2.41 -7.94 -7.34
CA ARG A 104 1.27 -7.07 -7.11
C ARG A 104 1.65 -5.64 -6.72
N ILE A 105 0.97 -4.68 -7.31
CA ILE A 105 1.00 -3.27 -6.92
C ILE A 105 -0.37 -2.89 -6.37
N VAL A 106 -0.40 -2.23 -5.22
CA VAL A 106 -1.63 -1.85 -4.52
C VAL A 106 -1.61 -0.36 -4.23
N PHE A 107 -2.44 0.40 -4.91
CA PHE A 107 -2.72 1.79 -4.58
C PHE A 107 -3.79 1.83 -3.51
N VAL A 108 -3.55 2.51 -2.39
CA VAL A 108 -4.55 2.79 -1.35
C VAL A 108 -4.66 4.30 -1.22
N PHE A 109 -5.87 4.84 -1.43
CA PHE A 109 -6.08 6.29 -1.46
C PHE A 109 -7.35 6.69 -0.73
N ASP A 110 -7.28 7.85 -0.06
CA ASP A 110 -8.40 8.46 0.64
C ASP A 110 -9.37 9.14 -0.34
N GLY A 111 -10.64 8.74 -0.31
CA GLY A 111 -11.70 9.31 -1.13
C GLY A 111 -12.11 10.73 -0.76
N TYR A 112 -11.75 11.19 0.44
CA TYR A 112 -11.96 12.57 0.89
C TYR A 112 -10.77 13.49 0.57
N ASP A 113 -9.65 12.93 0.10
CA ASP A 113 -8.51 13.68 -0.39
C ASP A 113 -8.57 13.80 -1.93
N THR A 114 -8.81 15.01 -2.41
CA THR A 114 -8.98 15.26 -3.86
C THR A 114 -7.69 14.99 -4.63
N GLU A 115 -6.53 15.30 -4.06
CA GLU A 115 -5.23 15.11 -4.71
C GLU A 115 -4.93 13.63 -4.90
N GLN A 116 -5.20 12.81 -3.89
CA GLN A 116 -5.01 11.36 -3.98
C GLN A 116 -6.00 10.71 -4.97
N VAL A 117 -7.27 11.14 -4.99
CA VAL A 117 -8.26 10.63 -5.96
C VAL A 117 -7.85 10.97 -7.40
N GLU A 118 -7.39 12.20 -7.65
CA GLU A 118 -6.92 12.61 -8.97
C GLU A 118 -5.65 11.86 -9.38
N GLY A 119 -4.70 11.69 -8.46
CA GLY A 119 -3.49 10.89 -8.66
C GLY A 119 -3.81 9.44 -9.01
N ALA A 120 -4.70 8.79 -8.25
CA ALA A 120 -5.14 7.42 -8.51
C ALA A 120 -5.81 7.28 -9.88
N ARG A 121 -6.64 8.25 -10.29
CA ARG A 121 -7.25 8.28 -11.64
C ARG A 121 -6.21 8.42 -12.75
N ALA A 122 -5.19 9.27 -12.55
CA ALA A 122 -4.10 9.43 -13.50
C ALA A 122 -3.31 8.13 -13.67
N GLN A 123 -2.94 7.48 -12.56
CA GLN A 123 -2.26 6.19 -12.58
C GLN A 123 -3.11 5.09 -13.22
N TRP A 124 -4.41 5.03 -12.90
CA TRP A 124 -5.34 4.10 -13.55
C TRP A 124 -5.35 4.26 -15.06
N LYS A 125 -5.48 5.50 -15.56
CA LYS A 125 -5.49 5.77 -17.01
C LYS A 125 -4.18 5.38 -17.67
N ARG A 126 -3.04 5.72 -17.05
CA ARG A 126 -1.70 5.40 -17.56
C ARG A 126 -1.49 3.89 -17.65
N LEU A 127 -1.66 3.18 -16.54
CA LEU A 127 -1.42 1.74 -16.44
C LEU A 127 -2.38 0.93 -17.33
N LYS A 128 -3.64 1.38 -17.46
CA LYS A 128 -4.58 0.78 -18.40
C LYS A 128 -4.13 0.98 -19.84
N GLY A 129 -3.60 2.15 -20.19
CA GLY A 129 -3.04 2.44 -21.51
C GLY A 129 -1.79 1.61 -21.83
N GLU A 130 -1.01 1.27 -20.82
CA GLU A 130 0.16 0.38 -20.90
C GLU A 130 -0.21 -1.12 -20.94
N GLY A 131 -1.50 -1.47 -20.80
CA GLY A 131 -2.00 -2.84 -20.91
C GLY A 131 -1.98 -3.66 -19.63
N HIS A 132 -1.80 -3.03 -18.46
CA HIS A 132 -1.85 -3.72 -17.17
C HIS A 132 -3.25 -4.21 -16.82
N SER A 133 -3.32 -5.34 -16.11
CA SER A 133 -4.57 -5.83 -15.50
C SER A 133 -4.85 -5.04 -14.22
N LEU A 134 -5.90 -4.21 -14.26
CA LEU A 134 -6.29 -3.37 -13.13
C LEU A 134 -7.56 -3.92 -12.47
N THR A 135 -7.59 -3.88 -11.13
CA THR A 135 -8.80 -4.14 -10.34
C THR A 135 -9.08 -2.95 -9.42
N TYR A 136 -10.34 -2.54 -9.32
CA TYR A 136 -10.80 -1.45 -8.47
C TYR A 136 -11.72 -1.98 -7.36
N TRP A 137 -11.34 -1.71 -6.12
CA TRP A 137 -12.08 -2.01 -4.89
C TRP A 137 -12.50 -0.72 -4.21
N GLN A 138 -13.75 -0.69 -3.75
CA GLN A 138 -14.32 0.41 -2.97
C GLN A 138 -14.97 -0.15 -1.70
N GLN A 139 -14.98 0.63 -0.63
CA GLN A 139 -15.69 0.26 0.60
C GLN A 139 -17.21 0.37 0.40
N THR A 140 -17.95 -0.61 0.92
CA THR A 140 -19.40 -0.51 1.15
C THR A 140 -19.65 0.27 2.43
N PRO A 141 -20.88 0.81 2.68
CA PRO A 141 -21.21 1.50 3.93
C PRO A 141 -20.95 0.68 5.21
N GLU A 142 -20.86 -0.65 5.10
CA GLU A 142 -20.49 -1.56 6.20
C GLU A 142 -18.97 -1.79 6.32
N GLY A 143 -18.14 -1.03 5.60
CA GLY A 143 -16.68 -1.12 5.60
C GLY A 143 -16.09 -2.32 4.86
N ARG A 144 -16.90 -3.06 4.08
CA ARG A 144 -16.43 -4.23 3.29
C ARG A 144 -15.89 -3.81 1.94
N TRP A 145 -15.02 -4.62 1.34
CA TRP A 145 -14.50 -4.38 -0.01
C TRP A 145 -15.43 -4.95 -1.09
N GLU A 146 -15.86 -4.10 -2.03
CA GLU A 146 -16.60 -4.49 -3.22
C GLU A 146 -15.80 -4.19 -4.49
N LYS A 147 -15.71 -5.18 -5.39
CA LYS A 147 -15.04 -5.01 -6.69
C LYS A 147 -15.97 -4.23 -7.64
N LYS A 148 -15.45 -3.12 -8.18
CA LYS A 148 -16.18 -2.21 -9.07
C LYS A 148 -15.70 -2.27 -10.52
N ALA A 149 -14.44 -2.65 -10.76
CA ALA A 149 -13.86 -2.91 -12.09
C ALA A 149 -12.74 -3.94 -11.99
#